data_AF-A0ABD1KCQ1-F1
#
_entry.id   AF-A0ABD1KCQ1-F1
#
_cell.length_a   1.000
_cell.length_b   1.000
_cell.length_c   1.000
_cell.angle_alpha   90.00
_cell.angle_beta   90.00
_cell.angle_gamma   90.00
#
_symmetry.space_group_name_H-M   'P 1'
#
loop_
_entity.id
_entity.type
_entity.pdbx_description
1 polymer ?
#
loop_
_entity_poly.entity_id
_entity_poly.type
_entity_poly.pdbx_seq_one_letter_code
_entity_poly.pdbx_strand_id
1 'polypeptide(L)'
;MGDSYIRCGKDRAWKTVRANLGLDADIQWFGLGGLRWQGLLPFFTRSLRGRAAPDVLLIHCGGNDLGCMKSVHLVAAMKQDLHHLRWHFQRMKIILSLITERRRWTWGNPGKIDKMRRFVNSVMSAFVLTVKGGFVHHP
;
A
#
# COMPACT_ATOMS: atom_id res chain seq x y z
N MET A 1 5.13 0.56 4.02
CA MET A 1 5.20 -0.90 3.78
C MET A 1 4.54 -1.27 2.46
N GLY A 2 4.94 -2.36 1.83
CA GLY A 2 4.34 -2.74 0.55
C GLY A 2 5.11 -3.82 -0.20
N ASP A 3 4.86 -3.88 -1.51
CA ASP A 3 5.49 -4.87 -2.38
C ASP A 3 6.92 -4.48 -2.80
N SER A 4 7.38 -5.02 -3.93
CA SER A 4 8.70 -4.71 -4.51
C SER A 4 8.93 -3.22 -4.74
N TYR A 5 7.90 -2.40 -4.97
CA TYR A 5 8.07 -0.96 -5.16
C TYR A 5 8.63 -0.27 -3.91
N ILE A 6 8.22 -0.70 -2.72
CA ILE A 6 8.75 -0.14 -1.45
C ILE A 6 10.21 -0.57 -1.24
N ARG A 7 10.56 -1.81 -1.59
CA ARG A 7 11.95 -2.29 -1.53
C ARG A 7 12.85 -1.48 -2.48
N CYS A 8 12.44 -1.33 -3.75
CA CYS A 8 13.18 -0.52 -4.71
C CYS A 8 13.22 0.97 -4.32
N GLY A 9 12.13 1.49 -3.74
CA GLY A 9 12.05 2.86 -3.23
C GLY A 9 13.05 3.11 -2.11
N LYS A 10 13.20 2.18 -1.16
CA LYS A 10 14.25 2.21 -0.13
C LYS A 10 15.62 2.32 -0.78
N ASP A 11 15.95 1.40 -1.70
CA ASP A 11 17.27 1.38 -2.35
C ASP A 11 17.57 2.67 -3.11
N ARG A 12 16.55 3.28 -3.72
CA ARG A 12 16.68 4.57 -4.39
C ARG A 12 16.89 5.72 -3.40
N ALA A 13 16.12 5.78 -2.32
CA ALA A 13 16.25 6.81 -1.29
C ALA A 13 17.67 6.87 -0.70
N TRP A 14 18.26 5.70 -0.41
CA TRP A 14 19.64 5.58 0.05
C TRP A 14 20.66 6.17 -0.93
N LYS A 15 20.39 6.11 -2.24
CA LYS A 15 21.30 6.59 -3.28
C LYS A 15 21.14 8.08 -3.61
N THR A 16 19.99 8.69 -3.31
CA THR A 16 19.68 10.05 -3.81
C THR A 16 19.59 11.11 -2.72
N VAL A 17 18.80 10.90 -1.67
CA VAL A 17 18.46 11.96 -0.69
C VAL A 17 18.73 11.53 0.77
N ARG A 18 19.19 10.28 0.98
CA ARG A 18 19.30 9.54 2.26
C ARG A 18 18.03 8.76 2.62
N ALA A 19 18.15 7.85 3.58
CA ALA A 19 17.10 6.89 3.97
C ALA A 19 15.75 7.53 4.33
N ASN A 20 15.77 8.75 4.87
CA ASN A 20 14.57 9.46 5.32
C ASN A 20 14.02 10.45 4.28
N LEU A 21 14.45 10.36 3.01
CA LEU A 21 14.01 11.25 1.93
C LEU A 21 14.28 12.75 2.17
N GLY A 22 15.22 13.07 3.07
CA GLY A 22 15.48 14.45 3.49
C GLY A 22 14.44 15.03 4.46
N LEU A 23 13.51 14.21 4.97
CA LEU A 23 12.53 14.60 5.98
C LEU A 23 13.13 14.49 7.38
N ASP A 24 12.70 15.39 8.27
CA ASP A 24 12.93 15.28 9.71
C ASP A 24 11.93 14.29 10.33
N ALA A 25 12.09 13.01 9.96
CA ALA A 25 11.25 11.90 10.39
C ALA A 25 12.05 10.59 10.36
N ASP A 26 11.73 9.65 11.26
CA ASP A 26 12.26 8.28 11.20
C ASP A 26 11.45 7.43 10.21
N ILE A 27 12.05 7.06 9.07
CA ILE A 27 11.38 6.27 8.04
C ILE A 27 11.81 4.80 8.10
N GLN A 28 10.86 3.95 8.42
CA GLN A 28 11.04 2.50 8.38
C GLN A 28 10.48 1.88 7.11
N TRP A 29 11.36 1.25 6.33
CA TRP A 29 11.04 0.67 5.03
C TRP A 29 10.80 -0.83 5.11
N PHE A 30 9.57 -1.25 4.82
CA PHE A 30 9.17 -2.67 4.79
C PHE A 30 8.64 -3.05 3.40
N GLY A 31 9.49 -3.63 2.57
CA GLY A 31 9.13 -4.11 1.23
C GLY A 31 9.28 -5.63 1.12
N LEU A 32 8.24 -6.32 0.66
CA LEU A 32 8.27 -7.76 0.39
C LEU A 32 7.90 -8.04 -1.07
N GLY A 33 8.82 -8.63 -1.84
CA GLY A 33 8.57 -8.94 -3.25
C GLY A 33 7.35 -9.85 -3.43
N GLY A 34 6.49 -9.51 -4.40
CA GLY A 34 5.27 -10.28 -4.70
C GLY A 34 4.17 -10.21 -3.63
N LEU A 35 4.30 -9.34 -2.62
CA LEU A 35 3.27 -9.17 -1.60
C LEU A 35 1.90 -8.87 -2.23
N ARG A 36 0.93 -9.72 -1.90
CA ARG A 36 -0.50 -9.58 -2.21
C ARG A 36 -1.25 -9.04 -1.01
N TRP A 37 -2.43 -8.48 -1.22
CA TRP A 37 -3.19 -7.78 -0.18
C TRP A 37 -3.45 -8.65 1.06
N GLN A 38 -3.84 -9.91 0.86
CA GLN A 38 -4.05 -10.88 1.96
C GLN A 38 -2.84 -11.01 2.90
N GLY A 39 -1.63 -10.82 2.40
CA GLY A 39 -0.40 -10.93 3.20
C GLY A 39 -0.06 -9.65 3.97
N LEU A 40 -0.79 -8.55 3.76
CA LEU A 40 -0.43 -7.24 4.28
C LEU A 40 -0.51 -7.18 5.80
N LEU A 41 -1.63 -7.59 6.41
CA LEU A 41 -1.77 -7.56 7.88
C LEU A 41 -0.77 -8.49 8.59
N PRO A 42 -0.58 -9.76 8.17
CA PRO A 42 0.49 -10.59 8.74
C PRO A 42 1.88 -9.95 8.61
N PHE A 43 2.16 -9.32 7.47
CA PHE A 43 3.43 -8.63 7.26
C PHE A 43 3.58 -7.39 8.15
N PHE A 44 2.51 -6.63 8.35
CA PHE A 44 2.48 -5.49 9.28
C PHE A 44 2.74 -5.93 10.71
N THR A 45 1.99 -6.92 11.21
CA THR A 45 2.16 -7.46 12.56
C THR A 45 3.57 -7.97 12.79
N ARG A 46 4.15 -8.68 11.82
CA ARG A 46 5.56 -9.12 11.90
C ARG A 46 6.53 -7.93 11.95
N SER A 47 6.26 -6.88 11.18
CA SER A 47 7.10 -5.67 11.12
C SER A 47 7.06 -4.85 12.41
N LEU A 48 5.96 -4.96 13.18
CA LEU A 48 5.79 -4.31 14.48
C LEU A 48 6.39 -5.09 15.67
N ARG A 49 6.85 -6.33 15.49
CA ARG A 49 7.40 -7.09 16.63
C ARG A 49 8.58 -6.36 17.26
N GLY A 50 8.45 -6.05 18.56
CA GLY A 50 9.45 -5.29 19.32
C GLY A 50 9.48 -3.79 19.02
N ARG A 51 8.45 -3.25 18.35
CA ARG A 51 8.35 -1.82 17.99
C ARG A 51 6.98 -1.26 18.39
N ALA A 52 6.94 0.05 18.63
CA ALA A 52 5.67 0.75 18.76
C ALA A 52 4.98 0.88 17.40
N ALA A 53 3.67 1.13 17.41
CA ALA A 53 2.95 1.48 16.19
C ALA A 53 3.47 2.82 15.64
N PRO A 54 3.61 2.97 14.31
CA PRO A 54 4.06 4.23 13.72
C PRO A 54 2.97 5.31 13.81
N ASP A 55 3.37 6.58 13.79
CA ASP A 55 2.42 7.70 13.65
C ASP A 55 1.75 7.71 12.27
N VAL A 56 2.51 7.30 11.23
CA VAL A 56 2.05 7.25 9.84
C VAL A 56 2.39 5.90 9.22
N LEU A 57 1.37 5.23 8.67
CA LEU A 57 1.51 4.00 7.92
C LEU A 57 1.19 4.23 6.44
N LEU A 58 2.22 4.32 5.60
CA LEU A 58 2.07 4.33 4.15
C LEU A 58 2.05 2.91 3.60
N ILE A 59 1.01 2.56 2.85
CA ILE A 59 0.79 1.22 2.25
C ILE A 59 0.85 1.32 0.73
N HIS A 60 1.72 0.54 0.10
CA HIS A 60 1.74 0.34 -1.36
C HIS A 60 1.57 -1.15 -1.67
N CYS A 61 0.32 -1.60 -1.82
CA CYS A 61 -0.03 -3.00 -2.03
C CYS A 61 -1.35 -3.12 -2.80
N GLY A 62 -1.62 -4.27 -3.43
CA GLY A 62 -2.83 -4.53 -4.22
C GLY A 62 -2.57 -4.68 -5.72
N GLY A 63 -1.46 -4.13 -6.23
CA GLY A 63 -1.11 -4.25 -7.65
C GLY A 63 -0.83 -5.67 -8.12
N ASN A 64 -0.37 -6.55 -7.22
CA ASN A 64 -0.10 -7.96 -7.52
C ASN A 64 -1.36 -8.84 -7.49
N ASP A 65 -2.46 -8.31 -6.97
CA ASP A 65 -3.76 -8.97 -6.89
C ASP A 65 -4.57 -8.75 -8.18
N LEU A 66 -4.28 -7.67 -8.93
CA LEU A 66 -4.95 -7.36 -10.18
C LEU A 66 -4.75 -8.46 -11.21
N GLY A 67 -5.86 -8.91 -11.81
CA GLY A 67 -5.89 -9.99 -12.79
C GLY A 67 -5.93 -11.40 -12.20
N CYS A 68 -5.56 -11.56 -10.93
CA CYS A 68 -5.69 -12.83 -10.20
C CYS A 68 -7.01 -12.91 -9.42
N MET A 69 -7.58 -11.78 -9.00
CA MET A 69 -8.87 -11.72 -8.30
C MET A 69 -9.78 -10.60 -8.84
N LYS A 70 -11.08 -10.70 -8.56
CA LYS A 70 -12.05 -9.65 -8.92
C LYS A 70 -11.77 -8.38 -8.12
N SER A 71 -11.80 -7.23 -8.78
CA SER A 71 -11.52 -5.92 -8.17
C SER A 71 -12.45 -5.60 -6.98
N VAL A 72 -13.72 -6.03 -7.06
CA VAL A 72 -14.70 -5.86 -5.96
C VAL A 72 -14.31 -6.62 -4.70
N HIS A 73 -13.75 -7.84 -4.84
CA HIS A 73 -13.28 -8.62 -3.70
C HIS A 73 -12.02 -8.00 -3.10
N LEU A 74 -11.13 -7.48 -3.95
CA LEU A 74 -9.94 -6.77 -3.49
C LEU A 74 -10.32 -5.53 -2.69
N VAL A 75 -11.25 -4.71 -3.20
CA VAL A 75 -11.76 -3.53 -2.49
C VAL A 75 -12.40 -3.92 -1.15
N ALA A 76 -13.22 -4.97 -1.12
CA ALA A 76 -13.86 -5.42 0.11
C ALA A 76 -12.81 -5.82 1.18
N ALA A 77 -11.82 -6.62 0.80
CA ALA A 77 -10.71 -7.00 1.67
C ALA A 77 -9.91 -5.78 2.15
N MET A 78 -9.61 -4.84 1.23
CA MET A 78 -8.92 -3.60 1.58
C MET A 78 -9.68 -2.78 2.61
N LYS A 79 -10.99 -2.58 2.41
CA LYS A 79 -11.82 -1.82 3.35
C LYS A 79 -11.86 -2.48 4.72
N GLN A 80 -12.05 -3.80 4.77
CA GLN A 80 -12.08 -4.56 6.02
C GLN A 80 -10.78 -4.42 6.81
N ASP A 81 -9.64 -4.61 6.14
CA ASP A 81 -8.34 -4.54 6.80
C ASP A 81 -7.99 -3.12 7.26
N LEU A 82 -8.37 -2.10 6.49
CA LEU A 82 -8.17 -0.71 6.89
C LEU A 82 -9.06 -0.29 8.06
N HIS A 83 -10.31 -0.78 8.11
CA HIS A 83 -11.16 -0.60 9.29
C HIS A 83 -10.55 -1.28 10.52
N HIS A 84 -10.06 -2.50 10.36
CA HIS A 84 -9.39 -3.22 11.44
C HIS A 84 -8.17 -2.44 11.96
N LEU A 85 -7.28 -1.99 11.06
CA LEU A 85 -6.13 -1.15 11.45
C LEU A 85 -6.56 0.14 12.15
N ARG A 86 -7.60 0.82 11.65
CA ARG A 86 -8.10 2.05 12.25
C ARG A 86 -8.65 1.82 13.65
N TRP A 87 -9.35 0.70 13.86
CA TRP A 87 -9.93 0.32 15.15
C TRP A 87 -8.84 0.04 16.19
N HIS A 88 -7.81 -0.73 15.82
CA HIS A 88 -6.72 -1.09 16.73
C HIS A 88 -5.70 0.04 16.95
N PHE A 89 -5.47 0.89 15.95
CA PHE A 89 -4.45 1.95 15.98
C PHE A 89 -5.09 3.32 15.73
N GLN A 90 -5.89 3.78 16.69
CA GLN A 90 -6.70 5.00 16.56
C GLN A 90 -5.88 6.30 16.35
N ARG A 91 -4.61 6.31 16.72
CA ARG A 91 -3.70 7.45 16.53
C ARG A 91 -2.88 7.37 15.25
N MET A 92 -2.75 6.19 14.65
CA MET A 92 -1.98 5.97 13.43
C MET A 92 -2.74 6.52 12.21
N LYS A 93 -2.08 7.35 11.42
CA LYS A 93 -2.59 7.85 10.14
C LYS A 93 -2.25 6.87 9.03
N ILE A 94 -3.27 6.38 8.34
CA ILE A 94 -3.09 5.44 7.23
C ILE A 94 -3.05 6.22 5.91
N ILE A 95 -2.02 5.98 5.10
CA ILE A 95 -1.88 6.57 3.76
C ILE A 95 -1.81 5.45 2.72
N LEU A 96 -2.74 5.45 1.76
CA LEU A 96 -2.68 4.54 0.62
C LEU A 96 -1.88 5.17 -0.51
N SER A 97 -0.78 4.53 -0.88
CA SER A 97 -0.14 4.77 -2.16
C SER A 97 -0.98 4.07 -3.22
N LEU A 98 -1.64 4.84 -4.09
CA LEU A 98 -2.52 4.28 -5.12
C LEU A 98 -1.73 3.34 -6.04
N ILE A 99 -2.40 2.34 -6.61
CA ILE A 99 -1.74 1.34 -7.44
C ILE A 99 -1.21 2.04 -8.70
N THR A 100 0.10 1.98 -8.91
CA THR A 100 0.78 2.53 -10.09
C THR A 100 0.43 1.72 -11.33
N GLU A 101 0.38 2.39 -12.47
CA GLU A 101 0.35 1.70 -13.75
C GLU A 101 1.64 0.89 -13.95
N ARG A 102 1.53 -0.24 -14.66
CA ARG A 102 2.67 -1.11 -14.99
C ARG A 102 2.71 -1.33 -16.49
N ARG A 103 3.91 -1.26 -17.07
CA ARG A 103 4.13 -1.63 -18.49
C ARG A 103 3.80 -3.09 -18.76
N ARG A 104 3.99 -3.95 -17.77
CA ARG A 104 3.67 -5.38 -17.84
C ARG A 104 2.92 -5.78 -16.57
N TRP A 105 1.81 -6.48 -16.77
CA TRP A 105 1.04 -7.12 -15.71
C TRP A 105 1.33 -8.61 -15.75
N THR A 106 1.43 -9.23 -14.57
CA THR A 106 1.69 -10.68 -14.48
C THR A 106 0.53 -11.49 -15.04
N TRP A 107 -0.70 -10.97 -14.92
CA TRP A 107 -1.92 -11.67 -15.25
C TRP A 107 -2.85 -10.80 -16.10
N GLY A 108 -3.56 -11.45 -17.02
CA GLY A 108 -4.67 -10.83 -17.76
C GLY A 108 -4.25 -9.84 -18.85
N ASN A 109 -5.25 -9.27 -19.50
CA ASN A 109 -5.05 -8.30 -20.58
C ASN A 109 -4.77 -6.90 -20.01
N PRO A 110 -3.70 -6.19 -20.44
CA PRO A 110 -3.31 -4.90 -19.88
C PRO A 110 -4.43 -3.85 -19.80
N GLY A 111 -5.28 -3.73 -20.84
CA GLY A 111 -6.37 -2.77 -20.86
C GLY A 111 -7.47 -3.09 -19.84
N LYS A 112 -7.77 -4.38 -19.63
CA LYS A 112 -8.71 -4.81 -18.58
C LYS A 112 -8.12 -4.58 -17.19
N ILE A 113 -6.84 -4.86 -17.00
CA ILE A 113 -6.15 -4.63 -15.72
C ILE A 113 -6.09 -3.15 -15.38
N ASP A 114 -5.82 -2.27 -16.35
CA ASP A 114 -5.82 -0.84 -16.08
C ASP A 114 -7.21 -0.31 -15.70
N LYS A 115 -8.28 -0.81 -16.33
CA LYS A 115 -9.67 -0.51 -15.87
C LYS A 115 -9.90 -0.97 -14.44
N MET A 116 -9.46 -2.18 -14.08
CA MET A 116 -9.56 -2.69 -12.70
C MET A 116 -8.76 -1.82 -11.73
N ARG A 117 -7.54 -1.42 -12.09
CA ARG A 117 -6.68 -0.54 -11.30
C ARG A 117 -7.36 0.80 -11.04
N ARG A 118 -7.88 1.46 -12.08
CA ARG A 118 -8.58 2.75 -11.95
C ARG A 118 -9.81 2.63 -11.06
N PHE A 119 -10.57 1.55 -11.21
CA PHE A 119 -11.71 1.27 -10.33
C PHE A 119 -11.27 1.14 -8.86
N VAL A 120 -10.27 0.29 -8.57
CA VAL A 120 -9.77 0.10 -7.19
C VAL A 120 -9.26 1.42 -6.63
N ASN A 121 -8.43 2.15 -7.38
CA ASN A 121 -7.87 3.43 -6.94
C ASN A 121 -8.97 4.46 -6.66
N SER A 122 -9.99 4.56 -7.52
CA SER A 122 -11.11 5.50 -7.35
C SER A 122 -11.91 5.18 -6.08
N VAL A 123 -12.27 3.91 -5.87
CA VAL A 123 -13.06 3.53 -4.69
C VAL A 123 -12.24 3.68 -3.41
N MET A 124 -10.96 3.32 -3.44
CA MET A 124 -10.10 3.36 -2.25
C MET A 124 -9.65 4.77 -1.89
N SER A 125 -9.48 5.68 -2.85
CA SER A 125 -9.17 7.09 -2.57
C SER A 125 -10.33 7.79 -1.85
N ALA A 126 -11.57 7.53 -2.27
CA ALA A 126 -12.75 8.02 -1.56
C ALA A 126 -12.88 7.38 -0.17
N PHE A 127 -12.72 6.06 -0.08
CA PHE A 127 -12.86 5.34 1.19
C PHE A 127 -11.81 5.73 2.23
N VAL A 128 -10.54 5.88 1.85
CA VAL A 128 -9.48 6.14 2.85
C VAL A 128 -9.70 7.48 3.59
N LEU A 129 -10.37 8.44 2.94
CA LEU A 129 -10.75 9.70 3.57
C LEU A 129 -11.82 9.52 4.66
N THR A 130 -12.74 8.57 4.50
CA THR A 130 -13.79 8.30 5.51
C THR A 130 -13.22 7.72 6.80
N VAL A 131 -12.09 7.02 6.72
CA VAL A 131 -11.33 6.51 7.89
C VAL A 131 -10.29 7.51 8.40
N LYS A 132 -10.39 8.80 8.03
CA LYS A 132 -9.45 9.88 8.37
C LYS A 132 -7.99 9.61 7.93
N GLY A 133 -7.81 8.80 6.90
CA GLY A 133 -6.52 8.55 6.27
C GLY A 133 -6.23 9.53 5.13
N GLY A 134 -5.32 9.15 4.24
CA GLY A 134 -5.00 9.88 3.02
C GLY A 134 -4.56 8.97 1.89
N PHE A 135 -4.30 9.52 0.72
CA PHE A 135 -3.74 8.78 -0.39
C PHE A 135 -2.69 9.60 -1.15
N VAL A 136 -1.80 8.89 -1.85
CA VAL A 136 -0.81 9.45 -2.76
C VAL A 136 -1.11 8.96 -4.16
N HIS A 137 -1.33 9.91 -5.08
CA HIS A 137 -1.45 9.64 -6.50
C HIS A 137 -0.06 9.61 -7.15
N HIS A 138 0.08 8.83 -8.20
CA HIS A 138 1.33 8.75 -8.98
C HIS A 138 1.07 9.24 -10.41
N PRO A 139 1.99 10.01 -11.00
CA PRO A 139 1.89 10.42 -12.40
C PRO A 139 1.92 9.23 -13.36
#